data_AF-A0A659UAZ1-F1
#
_entry.id   AF-A0A659UAZ1-F1
#
_cell.length_a   1.000
_cell.length_b   1.000
_cell.length_c   1.000
_cell.angle_alpha   90.00
_cell.angle_beta   90.00
_cell.angle_gamma   90.00
#
_symmetry.space_group_name_H-M   'P 1'
#
loop_
_entity.id
_entity.type
_entity.pdbx_description
1 polymer ?
#
loop_
_entity_poly.entity_id
_entity_poly.type
_entity_poly.pdbx_seq_one_letter_code
_entity_poly.pdbx_strand_id
1 'polypeptide(L)' 'ARMNAMILKLAFGHDVGHDRAPMVLERLGNTAGAGAIIALSENHADMKPGDFGLICAFGAGYSIGGALLRML' A
#
# COMPACT_ATOMS: atom_id res chain seq x y z
N ALA A 1 -10.07 -1.86 -5.80
CA ALA A 1 -10.35 -0.64 -5.02
C ALA A 1 -11.14 -0.97 -3.74
N ARG A 2 -12.34 -1.56 -3.84
CA ARG A 2 -13.21 -1.83 -2.66
C ARG A 2 -12.58 -2.65 -1.54
N MET A 3 -11.83 -3.71 -1.86
CA MET A 3 -11.17 -4.54 -0.83
C MET A 3 -10.10 -3.77 -0.07
N ASN A 4 -9.25 -3.01 -0.76
CA ASN A 4 -8.23 -2.18 -0.13
C ASN A 4 -8.87 -1.14 0.80
N ALA A 5 -9.92 -0.46 0.34
CA ALA A 5 -10.66 0.51 1.16
C ALA A 5 -11.25 -0.13 2.43
N MET A 6 -11.84 -1.33 2.33
CA MET A 6 -12.34 -2.08 3.48
C MET A 6 -11.22 -2.43 4.46
N ILE A 7 -10.10 -2.97 3.98
CA ILE A 7 -8.95 -3.36 4.82
C ILE A 7 -8.39 -2.14 5.54
N LEU A 8 -8.23 -1.01 4.84
CA LEU A 8 -7.75 0.24 5.43
C LEU A 8 -8.70 0.77 6.50
N LYS A 9 -10.02 0.74 6.23
CA LYS A 9 -11.03 1.15 7.22
C LYS A 9 -10.99 0.29 8.48
N LEU A 10 -10.81 -1.02 8.33
CA LEU A 10 -10.67 -1.95 9.45
C LEU A 10 -9.36 -1.70 10.23
N ALA A 11 -8.26 -1.41 9.54
CA ALA A 11 -6.96 -1.19 10.17
C ALA A 11 -6.87 0.15 10.92
N PHE A 12 -7.47 1.21 10.37
CA PHE A 12 -7.37 2.57 10.92
C PHE A 12 -8.60 3.02 11.71
N GLY A 13 -9.72 2.30 11.63
CA GLY A 13 -10.99 2.65 12.28
C GLY A 13 -11.77 3.80 11.62
N HIS A 14 -11.29 4.32 10.49
CA HIS A 14 -11.91 5.38 9.69
C HIS A 14 -11.52 5.23 8.22
N ASP A 15 -12.22 5.93 7.32
CA ASP A 15 -11.89 5.93 5.90
C ASP A 15 -10.53 6.63 5.67
N VAL A 16 -9.68 6.00 4.85
CA VAL A 16 -8.31 6.45 4.57
C VAL A 16 -8.15 6.68 3.07
N GLY A 17 -7.57 7.82 2.71
CA GLY A 17 -7.35 8.24 1.34
C GLY A 17 -6.00 7.82 0.75
N HIS A 18 -5.80 8.17 -0.51
CA HIS A 18 -4.57 7.93 -1.26
C HIS A 18 -3.35 8.69 -0.71
N ASP A 19 -3.58 9.79 -0.01
CA ASP A 19 -2.57 10.59 0.68
C ASP A 19 -1.83 9.80 1.76
N ARG A 20 -2.50 8.82 2.38
CA ARG A 20 -1.93 7.97 3.43
C ARG A 20 -1.64 6.55 2.95
N ALA A 21 -2.44 6.05 2.01
CA ALA A 21 -2.31 4.71 1.45
C ALA A 21 -2.33 4.77 -0.09
N PRO A 22 -1.19 5.12 -0.72
CA PRO A 22 -1.10 5.22 -2.16
C PRO A 22 -1.36 3.86 -2.83
N MET A 23 -2.20 3.87 -3.87
CA MET A 23 -2.56 2.70 -4.64
C MET A 23 -2.55 3.03 -6.14
N VAL A 24 -2.21 2.04 -6.97
CA VAL A 24 -2.21 2.21 -8.44
C VAL A 24 -3.34 1.47 -9.15
N LEU A 25 -4.18 0.74 -8.39
CA LEU A 25 -5.18 -0.17 -8.91
C LEU A 25 -6.24 0.50 -9.79
N GLU A 26 -6.62 1.74 -9.50
CA GLU A 26 -7.59 2.47 -10.34
C GLU A 26 -7.00 2.88 -11.69
N ARG A 27 -5.69 3.16 -11.74
CA ARG A 27 -4.98 3.61 -12.93
C ARG A 27 -4.44 2.45 -13.78
N LEU A 28 -3.91 1.40 -13.13
CA LEU A 28 -3.19 0.30 -13.77
C LEU A 28 -3.93 -1.03 -13.73
N GLY A 29 -5.07 -1.12 -13.04
CA GLY A 29 -5.70 -2.40 -12.78
C GLY A 29 -4.89 -3.28 -11.84
N ASN A 30 -5.22 -4.58 -11.80
CA ASN A 30 -4.53 -5.54 -10.94
C ASN A 30 -3.24 -6.02 -11.59
N THR A 31 -2.09 -5.55 -11.10
CA THR A 31 -0.76 -5.95 -11.56
C THR A 31 -0.16 -7.09 -10.70
N ALA A 32 -1.00 -7.90 -10.08
CA ALA A 32 -0.63 -8.94 -9.12
C ALA A 32 0.30 -8.39 -8.02
N GLY A 33 1.41 -9.08 -7.73
CA GLY A 33 2.36 -8.68 -6.69
C GLY A 33 3.08 -7.35 -6.93
N ALA A 34 3.08 -6.82 -8.16
CA ALA A 34 3.83 -5.61 -8.48
C ALA A 34 3.16 -4.31 -7.98
N GLY A 35 1.85 -4.34 -7.69
CA GLY A 35 1.08 -3.12 -7.44
C GLY A 35 1.59 -2.30 -6.25
N ALA A 36 1.98 -2.96 -5.16
CA ALA A 36 2.50 -2.29 -3.98
C ALA A 36 3.92 -1.72 -4.20
N ILE A 37 4.73 -2.35 -5.05
CA ILE A 37 6.08 -1.88 -5.39
C ILE A 37 6.02 -0.66 -6.31
N ILE A 38 5.12 -0.68 -7.30
CA ILE A 38 4.89 0.48 -8.18
C ILE A 38 4.40 1.68 -7.33
N ALA A 39 3.44 1.45 -6.43
CA ALA A 39 2.94 2.50 -5.55
C ALA A 39 4.05 3.11 -4.68
N LEU A 40 4.94 2.28 -4.09
CA LEU A 40 6.09 2.79 -3.34
C LEU A 40 7.03 3.62 -4.23
N SER A 41 7.40 3.09 -5.39
CA SER A 41 8.31 3.77 -6.34
C SER A 41 7.80 5.16 -6.71
N GLU A 42 6.49 5.30 -6.93
CA GLU A 42 5.86 6.57 -7.33
C GLU A 42 5.64 7.56 -6.16
N ASN A 43 5.64 7.12 -4.90
CA ASN A 43 5.17 7.94 -3.77
C ASN A 43 6.15 8.05 -2.59
N HIS A 44 7.35 7.45 -2.64
CA HIS A 44 8.32 7.50 -1.53
C HIS A 44 9.18 8.78 -1.46
N ALA A 45 9.11 9.65 -2.47
CA ALA A 45 10.10 10.71 -2.67
C ALA A 45 10.05 11.83 -1.60
N ASP A 46 8.94 11.98 -0.89
CA ASP A 46 8.76 12.94 0.21
C ASP A 46 9.11 12.37 1.59
N MET A 47 9.42 11.07 1.67
CA MET A 47 9.90 10.41 2.89
C MET A 47 11.27 10.96 3.29
N LYS A 48 11.46 11.18 4.59
CA LYS A 48 12.71 11.67 5.18
C LYS A 48 13.46 10.52 5.86
N PRO A 49 14.79 10.63 6.03
CA PRO A 49 15.56 9.69 6.83
C PRO A 49 14.92 9.48 8.21
N GLY A 50 14.69 8.21 8.57
CA GLY A 50 14.00 7.82 9.79
C GLY A 50 12.50 7.59 9.66
N ASP A 51 11.86 8.04 8.58
CA ASP A 51 10.44 7.77 8.33
C ASP A 51 10.21 6.27 8.09
N PHE A 52 9.05 5.79 8.52
CA PHE A 52 8.63 4.41 8.36
C PHE A 52 7.55 4.28 7.30
N GLY A 53 7.65 3.22 6.50
CA GLY A 53 6.64 2.84 5.51
C GLY A 53 6.18 1.41 5.73
N LEU A 54 4.96 1.08 5.29
CA LEU A 54 4.44 -0.28 5.32
C LEU A 54 4.03 -0.69 3.91
N ILE A 55 4.66 -1.75 3.39
CA ILE A 55 4.16 -2.47 2.22
C ILE A 55 3.24 -3.58 2.73
N CYS A 56 2.02 -3.66 2.20
CA CYS A 56 1.12 -4.79 2.38
C CYS A 56 0.62 -5.28 1.02
N ALA A 57 0.68 -6.59 0.80
CA ALA A 57 0.13 -7.24 -0.37
C ALA A 57 -0.66 -8.49 0.04
N PHE A 58 -1.72 -8.79 -0.71
CA PHE A 58 -2.56 -9.97 -0.53
C PHE A 58 -3.01 -10.48 -1.88
N GLY A 59 -3.23 -11.79 -2.01
CA GLY A 59 -3.52 -12.36 -3.31
C GLY A 59 -3.94 -13.83 -3.30
N ALA A 60 -3.71 -14.50 -4.42
CA ALA A 60 -4.09 -15.89 -4.64
C ALA A 60 -3.52 -16.82 -3.55
N GLY A 61 -4.24 -17.92 -3.29
CA GLY A 61 -3.87 -18.87 -2.23
C GLY A 61 -4.10 -18.35 -0.81
N TYR A 62 -4.94 -17.33 -0.65
CA TYR A 62 -5.16 -16.65 0.65
C TYR A 62 -3.86 -16.13 1.26
N SER A 63 -2.92 -15.75 0.41
CA SER A 63 -1.62 -15.24 0.83
C SER A 63 -1.73 -13.78 1.25
N ILE A 64 -1.00 -13.44 2.31
CA ILE A 64 -0.78 -12.06 2.75
C ILE A 64 0.70 -11.91 3.12
N GLY A 65 1.28 -10.78 2.73
CA GLY A 65 2.66 -10.42 3.03
C GLY A 65 2.74 -8.96 3.41
N GLY A 66 3.60 -8.67 4.39
CA GLY A 66 3.86 -7.31 4.86
C GLY A 66 5.35 -7.08 5.08
N ALA A 67 5.82 -5.88 4.79
CA ALA A 67 7.18 -5.45 5.08
C ALA A 67 7.17 -4.05 5.69
N LEU A 68 7.74 -3.91 6.89
CA LEU A 68 8.02 -2.62 7.50
C LEU A 68 9.33 -2.09 6.92
N LEU A 69 9.29 -0.89 6.36
CA LEU A 69 10.42 -0.19 5.78
C LEU A 69 10.82 0.96 6.68
N ARG A 70 12.09 1.32 6.60
CA ARG A 70 12.63 2.55 7.18
C ARG A 70 13.46 3.25 6.13
N MET A 71 13.17 4.52 5.88
CA MET A 71 13.98 5.37 5.03
C MET A 71 15.31 5.65 5.74
N LEU A 72 16.42 5.43 5.04
CA LEU A 72 17.77 5.58 5.57
C LEU A 72 18.31 7.00 5.39
#